data_AF-A0AAV4FIW4-F1
#
_entry.id   AF-A0AAV4FIW4-F1
#
_cell.length_a   1.000
_cell.length_b   1.000
_cell.length_c   1.000
_cell.angle_alpha   90.00
_cell.angle_beta   90.00
_cell.angle_gamma   90.00
#
_symmetry.space_group_name_H-M   'P 1'
#
loop_
_entity.id
_entity.type
_entity.pdbx_description
1 polymer ?
#
loop_
_entity_poly.entity_id
_entity_poly.type
_entity_poly.pdbx_seq_one_letter_code
_entity_poly.pdbx_strand_id
1 'polypeptide(L)'
;MFRVFKFILSNATVTGYPLQNVLREEIKEKFKYEVDRTSPSNKLRDFMDWSSCIIDDIKYQRKIHANPVARFFVQSWWWLNPAVLLVTAALCIIVLVSWKAPDNDTDPVPDMSSYQGAKEMIWILGGVHNLLSLFIFISYILSNHPTFPRFKDLTIFFTQWLPSREDDDDDEEVEDSPAAHLEVKFFSVTTFYYITFEQELNGVSYPKTLLIAIFDLIFFILITTIGLNIIFGIIVDTFSELRDSKWQIDNDMKTTCFICSRESYDFERQAGGFEKHVKQEHNQWAYLFFFIHLDETRPNDYSALELYVHKLLKKNNFDFFPLNRALSLISEEDSSEVKLETLMNQVEYLVTKMKEEEAAKEREKEKQRQLEWEAKHKQKSSRSSD
;
A
#
# COMPACT_ATOMS: atom_id res chain seq x y z
N MET A 1 -17.65 1.72 26.95
CA MET A 1 -17.25 2.14 25.60
C MET A 1 -18.19 1.56 24.52
N PHE A 2 -18.41 0.24 24.47
CA PHE A 2 -19.31 -0.42 23.49
C PHE A 2 -20.76 0.09 23.42
N ARG A 3 -21.41 0.37 24.57
CA ARG A 3 -22.78 0.91 24.60
C ARG A 3 -22.88 2.35 24.09
N VAL A 4 -21.83 3.15 24.30
CA VAL A 4 -21.70 4.52 23.76
C VAL A 4 -21.44 4.44 22.25
N PHE A 5 -20.59 3.53 21.80
CA PHE A 5 -20.31 3.27 20.38
C PHE A 5 -21.52 2.78 19.58
N LYS A 6 -22.32 1.87 20.14
CA LYS A 6 -23.55 1.38 19.48
C LYS A 6 -24.64 2.45 19.42
N PHE A 7 -24.68 3.34 20.42
CA PHE A 7 -25.56 4.52 20.42
C PHE A 7 -25.10 5.57 19.40
N ILE A 8 -23.80 5.82 19.28
CA ILE A 8 -23.23 6.69 18.24
C ILE A 8 -23.47 6.08 16.85
N LEU A 9 -23.25 4.79 16.62
CA LEU A 9 -23.48 4.21 15.29
C LEU A 9 -24.96 4.07 14.91
N SER A 10 -25.89 3.85 15.87
CA SER A 10 -27.32 3.74 15.54
C SER A 10 -28.07 5.06 15.55
N ASN A 11 -27.59 6.08 16.28
CA ASN A 11 -28.28 7.37 16.47
C ASN A 11 -27.41 8.60 16.17
N ALA A 12 -26.14 8.48 15.77
CA ALA A 12 -25.39 9.65 15.34
C ALA A 12 -25.91 10.09 13.98
N THR A 13 -26.79 11.07 14.02
CA THR A 13 -26.82 12.13 13.03
C THR A 13 -25.86 13.20 13.54
N VAL A 14 -24.68 13.31 12.93
CA VAL A 14 -23.92 14.55 13.04
C VAL A 14 -24.65 15.56 12.15
N THR A 15 -25.32 16.54 12.76
CA THR A 15 -25.96 17.69 12.07
C THR A 15 -27.04 17.36 11.03
N GLY A 16 -27.84 16.31 11.24
CA GLY A 16 -29.01 16.02 10.37
C GLY A 16 -28.70 15.31 9.05
N TYR A 17 -27.49 14.80 8.84
CA TYR A 17 -27.13 13.95 7.70
C TYR A 17 -26.69 12.56 8.17
N PRO A 18 -27.08 11.46 7.46
CA PRO A 18 -26.62 10.12 7.80
C PRO A 18 -25.13 9.96 7.49
N LEU A 19 -24.35 9.53 8.50
CA LEU A 19 -22.88 9.42 8.48
C LEU A 19 -22.29 8.57 7.34
N GLN A 20 -23.06 7.63 6.78
CA GLN A 20 -22.59 6.72 5.73
C GLN A 20 -22.27 7.41 4.39
N ASN A 21 -22.77 8.63 4.16
CA ASN A 21 -22.64 9.32 2.87
C ASN A 21 -21.58 10.44 2.83
N VAL A 22 -20.83 10.64 3.92
CA VAL A 22 -19.88 11.77 4.02
C VAL A 22 -18.46 11.35 3.61
N LEU A 23 -18.07 10.10 3.83
CA LEU A 23 -16.73 9.61 3.51
C LEU A 23 -16.67 9.01 2.11
N ARG A 24 -15.83 9.58 1.25
CA ARG A 24 -15.63 9.15 -0.15
C ARG A 24 -15.06 7.73 -0.22
N GLU A 25 -15.64 6.88 -1.07
CA GLU A 25 -15.15 5.51 -1.28
C GLU A 25 -13.70 5.48 -1.79
N GLU A 26 -13.31 6.42 -2.66
CA GLU A 26 -11.92 6.53 -3.14
C GLU A 26 -10.91 6.72 -1.99
N ILE A 27 -11.27 7.49 -0.97
CA ILE A 27 -10.41 7.72 0.21
C ILE A 27 -10.36 6.46 1.09
N LYS A 28 -11.49 5.74 1.21
CA LYS A 28 -11.52 4.44 1.90
C LYS A 28 -10.64 3.42 1.19
N GLU A 29 -10.67 3.38 -0.14
CA GLU A 29 -9.83 2.48 -0.94
C GLU A 29 -8.35 2.86 -0.84
N LYS A 30 -7.99 4.14 -0.96
CA LYS A 30 -6.60 4.58 -0.75
C LYS A 30 -6.09 4.21 0.63
N PHE A 31 -6.83 4.57 1.67
CA PHE A 31 -6.51 4.20 3.05
C PHE A 31 -6.30 2.69 3.22
N LYS A 32 -7.15 1.87 2.59
CA LYS A 32 -7.06 0.41 2.70
C LYS A 32 -5.72 -0.15 2.20
N TYR A 33 -5.17 0.41 1.13
CA TYR A 33 -3.96 -0.10 0.46
C TYR A 33 -2.68 0.69 0.78
N GLU A 34 -2.79 1.97 1.16
CA GLU A 34 -1.63 2.85 1.41
C GLU A 34 -1.18 2.87 2.88
N VAL A 35 -1.97 2.32 3.81
CA VAL A 35 -1.58 2.29 5.23
C VAL A 35 -0.35 1.42 5.48
N ASP A 36 0.57 1.92 6.31
CA ASP A 36 1.75 1.19 6.77
C ASP A 36 1.37 -0.01 7.66
N ARG A 37 1.67 -1.23 7.17
CA ARG A 37 1.40 -2.49 7.86
C ARG A 37 2.65 -3.16 8.44
N THR A 38 3.79 -2.46 8.50
CA THR A 38 5.07 -3.00 9.01
C THR A 38 4.99 -3.47 10.46
N SER A 39 4.21 -2.79 11.31
CA SER A 39 3.96 -3.21 12.70
C SER A 39 2.57 -2.78 13.18
N PRO A 40 2.01 -3.46 14.21
CA PRO A 40 0.76 -3.04 14.86
C PRO A 40 0.75 -1.58 15.30
N SER A 41 1.87 -1.11 15.85
CA SER A 41 2.00 0.27 16.35
C SER A 41 2.10 1.29 15.21
N ASN A 42 2.83 0.97 14.14
CA ASN A 42 2.92 1.82 12.95
C ASN A 42 1.55 1.92 12.24
N LYS A 43 0.84 0.79 12.13
CA LYS A 43 -0.53 0.72 11.59
C LYS A 43 -1.48 1.70 12.28
N LEU A 44 -1.42 1.78 13.62
CA LEU A 44 -2.23 2.74 14.38
C LEU A 44 -1.75 4.18 14.29
N ARG A 45 -0.43 4.42 14.27
CA ARG A 45 0.12 5.77 14.09
C ARG A 45 -0.29 6.34 12.74
N ASP A 46 -0.11 5.56 11.69
CA ASP A 46 -0.47 5.94 10.33
C ASP A 46 -1.99 6.09 10.18
N PHE A 47 -2.79 5.24 10.85
CA PHE A 47 -4.24 5.46 10.97
C PHE A 47 -4.60 6.83 11.57
N MET A 48 -3.85 7.29 12.59
CA MET A 48 -4.10 8.61 13.20
C MET A 48 -3.71 9.76 12.27
N ASP A 49 -2.59 9.63 11.55
CA ASP A 49 -2.15 10.62 10.55
C ASP A 49 -3.17 10.72 9.41
N TRP A 50 -3.60 9.57 8.86
CA TRP A 50 -4.70 9.48 7.91
C TRP A 50 -5.99 10.06 8.45
N SER A 51 -6.34 9.76 9.71
CA SER A 51 -7.58 10.26 10.33
C SER A 51 -7.60 11.79 10.35
N SER A 52 -6.50 12.45 10.71
CA SER A 52 -6.41 13.92 10.66
C SER A 52 -6.65 14.46 9.25
N CYS A 53 -5.99 13.87 8.24
CA CYS A 53 -6.15 14.26 6.85
C CYS A 53 -7.59 14.06 6.34
N ILE A 54 -8.22 12.93 6.70
CA ILE A 54 -9.61 12.62 6.31
C ILE A 54 -10.59 13.59 6.97
N ILE A 55 -10.37 13.96 8.23
CA ILE A 55 -11.21 14.93 8.94
C ILE A 55 -11.15 16.28 8.24
N ASP A 56 -9.96 16.73 7.84
CA ASP A 56 -9.78 17.98 7.11
C ASP A 56 -10.39 17.94 5.70
N ASP A 57 -10.30 16.81 4.99
CA ASP A 57 -11.03 16.59 3.73
C ASP A 57 -12.55 16.69 3.94
N ILE A 58 -13.11 16.01 4.96
CA ILE A 58 -14.55 16.07 5.26
C ILE A 58 -15.00 17.51 5.53
N LYS A 59 -14.22 18.29 6.29
CA LYS A 59 -14.49 19.73 6.54
C LYS A 59 -14.44 20.54 5.25
N TYR A 60 -13.47 20.27 4.38
CA TYR A 60 -13.35 20.91 3.08
C TYR A 60 -14.53 20.58 2.16
N GLN A 61 -14.90 19.31 2.02
CA GLN A 61 -16.06 18.87 1.24
C GLN A 61 -17.34 19.53 1.75
N ARG A 62 -17.54 19.61 3.07
CA ARG A 62 -18.70 20.31 3.66
C ARG A 62 -18.76 21.78 3.23
N LYS A 63 -17.62 22.47 3.20
CA LYS A 63 -17.52 23.87 2.75
C LYS A 63 -17.83 24.02 1.26
N ILE A 64 -17.36 23.09 0.43
CA ILE A 64 -17.60 23.09 -1.03
C ILE A 64 -19.06 22.78 -1.35
N HIS A 65 -19.65 21.77 -0.70
CA HIS A 65 -21.05 21.41 -0.89
C HIS A 65 -22.05 22.45 -0.35
N ALA A 66 -21.61 23.35 0.55
CA ALA A 66 -22.41 24.48 0.99
C ALA A 66 -22.65 25.52 -0.11
N ASN A 67 -21.76 25.64 -1.10
CA ASN A 67 -21.93 26.53 -2.24
C ASN A 67 -22.70 25.79 -3.37
N PRO A 68 -23.87 26.30 -3.83
CA PRO A 68 -24.65 25.63 -4.87
C PRO A 68 -23.91 25.49 -6.20
N VAL A 69 -23.06 26.46 -6.57
CA VAL A 69 -22.28 26.41 -7.82
C VAL A 69 -21.23 25.31 -7.73
N ALA A 70 -20.46 25.28 -6.65
CA ALA A 70 -19.42 24.28 -6.47
C ALA A 70 -20.01 22.86 -6.35
N ARG A 71 -21.16 22.73 -5.68
CA ARG A 71 -21.94 21.49 -5.63
C ARG A 71 -22.31 20.99 -7.03
N PHE A 72 -22.75 21.87 -7.93
CA PHE A 72 -23.08 21.49 -9.31
C PHE A 72 -21.88 20.90 -10.05
N PHE A 73 -20.70 21.51 -9.95
CA PHE A 73 -19.48 21.00 -10.61
C PHE A 73 -19.03 19.65 -10.04
N VAL A 74 -19.05 19.49 -8.72
CA VAL A 74 -18.65 18.23 -8.06
C VAL A 74 -19.64 17.10 -8.38
N GLN A 75 -20.94 17.39 -8.33
CA GLN A 75 -21.97 16.40 -8.65
C GLN A 75 -22.01 16.03 -10.13
N SER A 76 -21.49 16.87 -11.03
CA SER A 76 -21.50 16.59 -12.47
C SER A 76 -20.42 15.58 -12.90
N TRP A 77 -19.52 15.19 -12.00
CA TRP A 77 -18.41 14.29 -12.32
C TRP A 77 -18.83 12.96 -12.96
N TRP A 78 -19.93 12.36 -12.49
CA TRP A 78 -20.38 11.02 -12.91
C TRP A 78 -20.72 10.92 -14.40
N TRP A 79 -21.19 12.01 -15.02
CA TRP A 79 -21.53 12.04 -16.45
C TRP A 79 -20.48 12.78 -17.29
N LEU A 80 -19.76 13.75 -16.71
CA LEU A 80 -18.72 14.50 -17.41
C LEU A 80 -17.55 13.61 -17.87
N ASN A 81 -17.06 12.73 -16.99
CA ASN A 81 -15.92 11.87 -17.30
C ASN A 81 -16.19 10.91 -18.48
N PRO A 82 -17.27 10.10 -18.47
CA PRO A 82 -17.59 9.26 -19.63
C PRO A 82 -17.95 10.08 -20.88
N ALA A 83 -18.57 11.26 -20.74
CA ALA A 83 -18.89 12.11 -21.89
C ALA A 83 -17.62 12.60 -22.62
N VAL A 84 -16.58 13.03 -21.89
CA VAL A 84 -15.30 13.42 -22.51
C VAL A 84 -14.68 12.24 -23.24
N LEU A 85 -14.60 11.07 -22.61
CA LEU A 85 -14.04 9.88 -23.25
C LEU A 85 -14.78 9.49 -24.54
N LEU A 86 -16.11 9.61 -24.55
CA LEU A 86 -16.91 9.35 -25.76
C LEU A 86 -16.64 10.38 -26.87
N VAL A 87 -16.49 11.66 -26.52
CA VAL A 87 -16.14 12.71 -27.50
C VAL A 87 -14.73 12.50 -28.03
N THR A 88 -13.76 12.13 -27.17
CA THR A 88 -12.39 11.80 -27.59
C THR A 88 -12.39 10.62 -28.55
N ALA A 89 -13.09 9.52 -28.21
CA ALA A 89 -13.19 8.36 -29.07
C ALA A 89 -13.85 8.69 -30.42
N ALA A 90 -14.93 9.49 -30.41
CA ALA A 90 -15.58 9.95 -31.64
C ALA A 90 -14.65 10.80 -32.52
N LEU A 91 -13.88 11.72 -31.93
CA LEU A 91 -12.86 12.50 -32.63
C LEU A 91 -11.80 11.59 -33.27
N CYS A 92 -11.26 10.62 -32.53
CA CYS A 92 -10.29 9.68 -33.05
C CYS A 92 -10.85 8.87 -34.24
N ILE A 93 -12.09 8.38 -34.13
CA ILE A 93 -12.76 7.64 -35.22
C ILE A 93 -12.96 8.53 -36.45
N ILE A 94 -13.43 9.77 -36.26
CA ILE A 94 -13.62 10.71 -37.37
C ILE A 94 -12.30 10.98 -38.06
N VAL A 95 -11.22 11.24 -37.31
CA VAL A 95 -9.88 11.45 -37.88
C VAL A 95 -9.41 10.22 -38.65
N LEU A 96 -9.54 9.02 -38.09
CA LEU A 96 -9.13 7.78 -38.77
C LEU A 96 -9.88 7.51 -40.08
N VAL A 97 -11.17 7.86 -40.15
CA VAL A 97 -12.00 7.59 -41.34
C VAL A 97 -11.88 8.70 -42.38
N SER A 98 -11.76 9.95 -41.95
CA SER A 98 -11.85 11.12 -42.83
C SER A 98 -10.51 11.71 -43.27
N TRP A 99 -9.41 11.37 -42.59
CA TRP A 99 -8.09 11.88 -42.96
C TRP A 99 -7.51 11.07 -44.12
N LYS A 100 -7.27 11.75 -45.25
CA LYS A 100 -6.44 11.26 -46.34
C LYS A 100 -5.16 12.08 -46.44
N ALA A 101 -4.04 11.43 -46.75
CA ALA A 101 -2.79 12.12 -47.05
C ALA A 101 -3.01 13.09 -48.22
N PRO A 102 -2.50 14.33 -48.15
CA PRO A 102 -2.59 15.28 -49.25
C PRO A 102 -1.82 14.76 -50.46
N ASP A 103 -2.33 15.01 -51.67
CA ASP A 103 -1.69 14.59 -52.92
C ASP A 103 -0.42 15.42 -53.25
N ASN A 104 -0.09 16.44 -52.44
CA ASN A 104 0.94 17.43 -52.71
C ASN A 104 1.88 17.55 -51.49
N ASP A 105 3.16 17.20 -51.63
CA ASP A 105 4.15 17.14 -50.53
C ASP A 105 4.46 18.50 -49.87
N THR A 106 3.97 19.60 -50.43
CA THR A 106 4.21 20.97 -49.94
C THR A 106 3.10 21.51 -49.04
N ASP A 107 1.95 20.84 -48.96
CA ASP A 107 0.84 21.23 -48.09
C ASP A 107 0.67 20.18 -46.98
N PRO A 108 1.00 20.50 -45.71
CA PRO A 108 0.86 19.57 -44.60
C PRO A 108 -0.60 19.39 -44.16
N VAL A 109 -1.57 20.05 -44.79
CA VAL A 109 -2.98 19.98 -44.40
C VAL A 109 -3.63 18.68 -44.90
N PRO A 110 -4.32 17.93 -44.02
CA PRO A 110 -5.03 16.71 -44.41
C PRO A 110 -6.12 16.96 -45.45
N ASP A 111 -6.20 16.12 -46.49
CA ASP A 111 -7.36 16.13 -47.39
C ASP A 111 -8.53 15.39 -46.74
N MET A 112 -9.65 16.08 -46.59
CA MET A 112 -10.89 15.56 -45.99
C MET A 112 -12.09 15.69 -46.94
N SER A 113 -11.83 15.94 -48.23
CA SER A 113 -12.85 16.19 -49.26
C SER A 113 -13.83 15.03 -49.46
N SER A 114 -13.38 13.80 -49.21
CA SER A 114 -14.20 12.57 -49.32
C SER A 114 -15.41 12.54 -48.38
N TYR A 115 -15.35 13.26 -47.26
CA TYR A 115 -16.42 13.31 -46.26
C TYR A 115 -16.87 14.75 -46.03
N GLN A 116 -17.94 15.12 -46.71
CA GLN A 116 -18.51 16.46 -46.62
C GLN A 116 -18.96 16.77 -45.19
N GLY A 117 -18.37 17.80 -44.57
CA GLY A 117 -18.66 18.21 -43.20
C GLY A 117 -17.76 17.61 -42.12
N ALA A 118 -16.83 16.71 -42.46
CA ALA A 118 -15.90 16.13 -41.47
C ALA A 118 -15.04 17.21 -40.78
N LYS A 119 -14.57 18.20 -41.54
CA LYS A 119 -13.83 19.35 -41.01
C LYS A 119 -14.63 20.14 -39.97
N GLU A 120 -15.88 20.49 -40.31
CA GLU A 120 -16.77 21.22 -39.40
C GLU A 120 -17.09 20.41 -38.14
N MET A 121 -17.32 19.10 -38.28
CA MET A 121 -17.55 18.20 -37.15
C MET A 121 -16.35 18.16 -36.19
N ILE A 122 -15.11 18.12 -36.70
CA ILE A 122 -13.90 18.13 -35.86
C ILE A 122 -13.80 19.44 -35.07
N TRP A 123 -14.05 20.59 -35.68
CA TRP A 123 -14.01 21.87 -34.97
C TRP A 123 -15.08 21.97 -33.88
N ILE A 124 -16.32 21.53 -34.18
CA ILE A 124 -17.42 21.53 -33.22
C ILE A 124 -17.14 20.56 -32.07
N LEU A 125 -16.81 19.30 -32.37
CA LEU A 125 -16.52 18.30 -31.33
C LEU A 125 -15.26 18.66 -30.55
N GLY A 126 -14.23 19.24 -31.18
CA GLY A 126 -13.04 19.74 -30.50
C GLY A 126 -13.34 20.90 -29.55
N GLY A 127 -14.20 21.83 -29.96
CA GLY A 127 -14.68 22.90 -29.09
C GLY A 127 -15.46 22.36 -27.88
N VAL A 128 -16.36 21.39 -28.11
CA VAL A 128 -17.10 20.71 -27.04
C VAL A 128 -16.15 19.95 -26.12
N HIS A 129 -15.16 19.23 -26.67
CA HIS A 129 -14.14 18.51 -25.90
C HIS A 129 -13.39 19.46 -24.96
N ASN A 130 -12.88 20.59 -25.48
CA ASN A 130 -12.16 21.60 -24.69
C ASN A 130 -13.03 22.19 -23.57
N LEU A 131 -14.30 22.47 -23.86
CA LEU A 131 -15.24 22.95 -22.85
C LEU A 131 -15.44 21.91 -21.73
N LEU A 132 -15.68 20.65 -22.09
CA LEU A 132 -15.85 19.58 -21.11
C LEU A 132 -14.56 19.32 -20.31
N SER A 133 -13.38 19.38 -20.94
CA SER A 133 -12.09 19.28 -20.25
C SER A 133 -11.89 20.41 -19.24
N LEU A 134 -12.29 21.64 -19.57
CA LEU A 134 -12.27 22.77 -18.63
C LEU A 134 -13.21 22.53 -17.44
N PHE A 135 -14.40 21.96 -17.68
CA PHE A 135 -15.34 21.59 -16.62
C PHE A 135 -14.77 20.50 -15.70
N ILE A 136 -14.10 19.47 -16.25
CA ILE A 136 -13.41 18.45 -15.46
C ILE A 136 -12.30 19.06 -14.63
N PHE A 137 -11.50 19.96 -15.20
CA PHE A 137 -10.43 20.64 -14.49
C PHE A 137 -10.95 21.45 -13.29
N ILE A 138 -12.02 22.24 -13.50
CA ILE A 138 -12.68 23.00 -12.41
C ILE A 138 -13.23 22.04 -11.35
N SER A 139 -13.91 20.96 -11.77
CA SER A 139 -14.45 19.95 -10.85
C SER A 139 -13.36 19.25 -10.03
N TYR A 140 -12.21 18.95 -10.65
CA TYR A 140 -11.05 18.34 -9.99
C TYR A 140 -10.46 19.28 -8.93
N ILE A 141 -10.26 20.57 -9.24
CA ILE A 141 -9.76 21.57 -8.29
C ILE A 141 -10.73 21.78 -7.12
N LEU A 142 -12.04 21.77 -7.40
CA LEU A 142 -13.04 21.91 -6.34
C LEU A 142 -13.12 20.66 -5.46
N SER A 143 -12.90 19.48 -6.03
CA SER A 143 -12.97 18.20 -5.32
C SER A 143 -11.74 17.89 -4.47
N ASN A 144 -10.56 18.34 -4.89
CA ASN A 144 -9.29 18.10 -4.18
C ASN A 144 -8.82 19.38 -3.51
N HIS A 145 -8.40 19.31 -2.25
CA HIS A 145 -7.89 20.48 -1.53
C HIS A 145 -6.66 21.05 -2.26
N PRO A 146 -6.71 22.25 -2.87
CA PRO A 146 -5.58 22.79 -3.61
C PRO A 146 -4.46 23.16 -2.63
N THR A 147 -3.45 22.31 -2.51
CA THR A 147 -2.22 22.62 -1.80
C THR A 147 -1.22 23.17 -2.81
N PHE A 148 -0.95 24.48 -2.73
CA PHE A 148 0.10 25.06 -3.54
C PHE A 148 1.46 24.53 -3.03
N PRO A 149 2.32 24.00 -3.91
CA PRO A 149 3.66 23.59 -3.51
C PRO A 149 4.39 24.80 -2.90
N ARG A 150 5.05 24.59 -1.76
CA ARG A 150 5.82 25.65 -1.14
C ARG A 150 7.01 25.93 -2.06
N PHE A 151 7.37 27.20 -2.27
CA PHE A 151 8.48 27.57 -3.17
C PHE A 151 9.82 26.87 -2.88
N LYS A 152 10.03 26.37 -1.64
CA LYS A 152 11.20 25.58 -1.25
C LYS A 152 11.23 24.17 -1.84
N ASP A 153 10.08 23.58 -2.15
CA ASP A 153 9.99 22.23 -2.71
C ASP A 153 10.27 22.26 -4.23
N LEU A 154 9.92 23.36 -4.91
CA LEU A 154 10.28 23.60 -6.32
C LEU A 154 11.80 23.68 -6.53
N THR A 155 12.54 24.25 -5.56
CA THR A 155 14.00 24.34 -5.66
C THR A 155 14.69 22.99 -5.49
N ILE A 156 14.07 22.05 -4.76
CA ILE A 156 14.57 20.68 -4.57
C ILE A 156 14.32 19.85 -5.83
N PHE A 157 13.13 19.99 -6.43
CA PHE A 157 12.80 19.36 -7.72
C PHE A 157 13.79 19.76 -8.82
N PHE A 158 14.14 21.05 -8.92
CA PHE A 158 15.13 21.54 -9.88
C PHE A 158 16.56 21.06 -9.59
N THR A 159 16.94 20.91 -8.31
CA THR A 159 18.29 20.41 -7.95
C THR A 159 18.42 18.90 -8.13
N GLN A 160 17.32 18.15 -8.08
CA GLN A 160 17.31 16.71 -8.33
C GLN A 160 17.27 16.37 -9.83
N TRP A 161 16.87 17.32 -10.68
CA TRP A 161 16.82 17.18 -12.14
C TRP A 161 18.12 17.63 -12.85
N LEU A 162 19.12 18.08 -12.11
CA LEU A 162 20.44 18.46 -12.63
C LEU A 162 21.37 17.24 -12.63
N PRO A 163 21.71 16.67 -13.80
CA PRO A 163 22.73 15.64 -13.90
C PRO A 163 24.09 16.28 -13.56
N SER A 164 24.92 15.58 -12.78
CA SER A 164 26.35 15.91 -12.75
C SER A 164 26.91 15.62 -14.13
N ARG A 165 27.45 16.65 -14.80
CA ARG A 165 28.19 16.53 -16.05
C ARG A 165 29.38 15.59 -15.83
N GLU A 166 29.36 14.45 -16.50
CA GLU A 166 30.59 13.86 -17.02
C GLU A 166 30.62 14.24 -18.50
N ASP A 167 31.65 14.99 -18.86
CA ASP A 167 31.95 15.42 -20.23
C ASP A 167 32.49 14.20 -21.00
N ASP A 168 32.02 13.96 -22.22
CA ASP A 168 32.79 13.35 -23.31
C ASP A 168 32.12 13.71 -24.65
N ASP A 169 32.94 14.23 -25.55
CA ASP A 169 32.60 14.91 -26.81
C ASP A 169 32.31 13.93 -27.99
N ASP A 170 31.48 14.43 -28.93
CA ASP A 170 31.46 14.23 -30.41
C ASP A 170 31.22 12.79 -30.99
N ASP A 171 30.37 12.50 -32.01
CA ASP A 171 30.01 13.19 -33.26
C ASP A 171 28.68 12.68 -33.90
N GLU A 172 28.03 13.60 -34.65
CA GLU A 172 27.24 13.53 -35.92
C GLU A 172 25.98 12.64 -36.17
N GLU A 173 24.97 13.30 -36.78
CA GLU A 173 23.60 12.91 -37.16
C GLU A 173 23.48 12.14 -38.51
N VAL A 174 22.42 11.31 -38.69
CA VAL A 174 21.56 11.25 -39.91
C VAL A 174 20.13 10.74 -39.57
N GLU A 175 19.10 11.39 -40.14
CA GLU A 175 17.63 11.27 -39.95
C GLU A 175 16.88 10.05 -40.60
N ASP A 176 15.80 9.61 -39.91
CA ASP A 176 14.41 9.16 -40.27
C ASP A 176 14.07 8.34 -41.54
N SER A 177 13.10 7.40 -41.66
CA SER A 177 11.83 7.02 -40.96
C SER A 177 11.32 5.62 -41.49
N PRO A 178 10.06 5.14 -41.33
CA PRO A 178 9.45 4.46 -40.18
C PRO A 178 9.02 2.98 -40.40
N ALA A 179 8.88 2.27 -39.28
CA ALA A 179 7.92 1.19 -38.92
C ALA A 179 7.38 0.17 -39.96
N ALA A 180 7.73 -1.11 -39.76
CA ALA A 180 6.84 -2.29 -39.61
C ALA A 180 7.73 -3.56 -39.55
N HIS A 181 7.77 -4.38 -38.51
CA HIS A 181 6.72 -5.31 -38.06
C HIS A 181 7.09 -5.84 -36.67
N LEU A 182 6.13 -5.88 -35.74
CA LEU A 182 6.20 -6.74 -34.55
C LEU A 182 6.10 -8.20 -35.00
N GLU A 183 7.23 -8.87 -35.23
CA GLU A 183 7.29 -10.34 -35.17
C GLU A 183 8.63 -10.75 -34.57
N VAL A 184 8.59 -11.40 -33.40
CA VAL A 184 9.74 -12.11 -32.84
C VAL A 184 9.99 -13.34 -33.70
N LYS A 185 10.68 -13.16 -34.83
CA LYS A 185 11.13 -14.28 -35.66
C LYS A 185 12.44 -14.78 -35.09
N PHE A 186 12.37 -15.90 -34.39
CA PHE A 186 13.54 -16.75 -34.18
C PHE A 186 14.13 -17.08 -35.55
N PHE A 187 15.31 -16.53 -35.83
CA PHE A 187 16.06 -16.65 -37.08
C PHE A 187 15.37 -16.05 -38.32
N SER A 188 15.68 -14.77 -38.61
CA SER A 188 15.38 -14.18 -39.92
C SER A 188 16.21 -14.87 -41.01
N VAL A 189 15.56 -15.77 -41.77
CA VAL A 189 16.11 -16.39 -42.98
C VAL A 189 16.62 -15.33 -43.97
N THR A 190 16.10 -14.11 -43.91
CA THR A 190 16.54 -12.96 -44.70
C THR A 190 17.99 -12.57 -44.40
N THR A 191 18.43 -12.60 -43.13
CA THR A 191 19.83 -12.31 -42.76
C THR A 191 20.77 -13.41 -43.28
N PHE A 192 20.34 -14.67 -43.22
CA PHE A 192 21.11 -15.79 -43.78
C PHE A 192 21.14 -15.75 -45.32
N TYR A 193 20.04 -15.32 -45.96
CA TYR A 193 19.94 -15.10 -47.40
C TYR A 193 20.86 -13.97 -47.86
N TYR A 194 20.96 -12.84 -47.16
CA TYR A 194 21.93 -11.79 -47.51
C TYR A 194 23.38 -12.27 -47.37
N ILE A 195 23.72 -13.02 -46.32
CA ILE A 195 25.10 -13.52 -46.13
C ILE A 195 25.47 -14.59 -47.17
N THR A 196 24.55 -15.49 -47.54
CA THR A 196 24.82 -16.57 -48.51
C THR A 196 24.67 -16.15 -49.97
N PHE A 197 23.73 -15.24 -50.28
CA PHE A 197 23.44 -14.80 -51.65
C PHE A 197 24.39 -13.69 -52.13
N GLU A 198 24.88 -12.81 -51.23
CA GLU A 198 25.81 -11.74 -51.61
C GLU A 198 27.26 -12.24 -51.80
N GLN A 199 27.60 -13.40 -51.22
CA GLN A 199 28.88 -14.10 -51.46
C GLN A 199 29.05 -14.56 -52.92
N GLU A 200 27.96 -14.68 -53.69
CA GLU A 200 27.99 -15.21 -55.05
C GLU A 200 27.88 -14.12 -56.14
N LEU A 201 27.47 -12.89 -55.76
CA LEU A 201 27.18 -11.80 -56.71
C LEU A 201 28.21 -10.65 -56.71
N ASN A 202 28.85 -10.37 -55.57
CA ASN A 202 29.80 -9.27 -55.45
C ASN A 202 31.16 -9.85 -55.07
N GLY A 203 32.15 -9.80 -55.96
CA GLY A 203 33.53 -10.29 -55.74
C GLY A 203 34.30 -9.49 -54.66
N VAL A 204 33.74 -9.42 -53.46
CA VAL A 204 34.19 -8.67 -52.31
C VAL A 204 35.02 -9.59 -51.42
N SER A 205 36.09 -9.04 -50.86
CA SER A 205 37.05 -9.76 -50.04
C SER A 205 36.37 -10.48 -48.87
N TYR A 206 36.37 -11.82 -48.90
CA TYR A 206 35.88 -12.73 -47.85
C TYR A 206 36.13 -12.29 -46.40
N PRO A 207 37.30 -11.75 -46.00
CA PRO A 207 37.53 -11.32 -44.62
C PRO A 207 36.65 -10.15 -44.17
N LYS A 208 36.27 -9.21 -45.05
CA LYS A 208 35.47 -8.04 -44.66
C LYS A 208 34.01 -8.41 -44.41
N THR A 209 33.43 -9.20 -45.30
CA THR A 209 32.05 -9.70 -45.16
C THR A 209 31.90 -10.59 -43.92
N LEU A 210 32.91 -11.40 -43.62
CA LEU A 210 32.93 -12.23 -42.41
C LEU A 210 32.92 -11.39 -41.13
N LEU A 211 33.68 -10.29 -41.09
CA LEU A 211 33.72 -9.39 -39.92
C LEU A 211 32.39 -8.69 -39.69
N ILE A 212 31.72 -8.21 -40.75
CA ILE A 212 30.39 -7.61 -40.65
C ILE A 212 29.37 -8.63 -40.15
N ALA A 213 29.37 -9.84 -40.72
CA ALA A 213 28.46 -10.90 -40.29
C ALA A 213 28.66 -11.31 -38.82
N ILE A 214 29.90 -11.35 -38.34
CA ILE A 214 30.21 -11.63 -36.93
C ILE A 214 29.74 -10.47 -36.04
N PHE A 215 29.94 -9.22 -36.47
CA PHE A 215 29.45 -8.06 -35.75
C PHE A 215 27.92 -8.07 -35.63
N ASP A 216 27.21 -8.32 -36.74
CA ASP A 216 25.74 -8.40 -36.76
C ASP A 216 25.22 -9.56 -35.91
N LEU A 217 25.90 -10.71 -35.93
CA LEU A 217 25.54 -11.86 -35.09
C LEU A 217 25.70 -11.54 -33.60
N ILE A 218 26.82 -10.91 -33.22
CA ILE A 218 27.07 -10.49 -31.84
C ILE A 218 26.05 -9.43 -31.41
N PHE A 219 25.78 -8.45 -32.26
CA PHE A 219 24.77 -7.43 -32.01
C PHE A 219 23.38 -8.05 -31.81
N PHE A 220 22.98 -8.98 -32.67
CA PHE A 220 21.69 -9.68 -32.55
C PHE A 220 21.61 -10.51 -31.25
N ILE A 221 22.67 -11.19 -30.87
CA ILE A 221 22.69 -11.98 -29.62
C ILE A 221 22.65 -11.04 -28.40
N LEU A 222 23.48 -10.01 -28.36
CA LEU A 222 23.59 -9.13 -27.20
C LEU A 222 22.38 -8.21 -27.06
N ILE A 223 22.00 -7.48 -28.10
CA ILE A 223 20.94 -6.46 -28.03
C ILE A 223 19.56 -7.10 -28.15
N THR A 224 19.33 -7.89 -29.19
CA THR A 224 17.99 -8.44 -29.46
C THR A 224 17.68 -9.62 -28.55
N THR A 225 18.60 -10.58 -28.39
CA THR A 225 18.31 -11.78 -27.60
C THR A 225 18.49 -11.54 -26.11
N ILE A 226 19.61 -10.96 -25.66
CA ILE A 226 19.86 -10.75 -24.23
C ILE A 226 19.17 -9.47 -23.74
N GLY A 227 19.35 -8.33 -24.44
CA GLY A 227 18.79 -7.03 -24.03
C GLY A 227 17.27 -7.02 -23.89
N LEU A 228 16.51 -7.46 -24.92
CA LEU A 228 15.04 -7.50 -24.85
C LEU A 228 14.53 -8.46 -23.78
N ASN A 229 15.20 -9.60 -23.57
CA ASN A 229 14.82 -10.55 -22.53
C ASN A 229 15.12 -10.03 -21.12
N ILE A 230 16.18 -9.23 -20.93
CA ILE A 230 16.45 -8.55 -19.64
C ILE A 230 15.35 -7.51 -19.36
N ILE A 231 15.00 -6.68 -20.34
CA ILE A 231 13.93 -5.68 -20.18
C ILE A 231 12.61 -6.38 -19.83
N PHE A 232 12.26 -7.43 -20.57
CA PHE A 232 11.07 -8.24 -20.27
C PHE A 232 11.14 -8.87 -18.87
N GLY A 233 12.31 -9.36 -18.45
CA GLY A 233 12.56 -9.87 -17.11
C GLY A 233 12.25 -8.83 -16.02
N ILE A 234 12.80 -7.62 -16.13
CA ILE A 234 12.54 -6.52 -15.19
C ILE A 234 11.04 -6.19 -15.12
N ILE A 235 10.36 -6.16 -16.27
CA ILE A 235 8.92 -5.92 -16.33
C ILE A 235 8.14 -7.03 -15.61
N VAL A 236 8.48 -8.29 -15.83
CA VAL A 236 7.80 -9.43 -15.16
C VAL A 236 8.06 -9.44 -13.66
N ASP A 237 9.28 -9.14 -13.22
CA ASP A 237 9.65 -9.09 -11.82
C ASP A 237 8.90 -7.96 -11.09
N THR A 238 8.84 -6.76 -11.67
CA THR A 238 8.09 -5.63 -11.11
C THR A 238 6.58 -5.93 -11.02
N PHE A 239 5.98 -6.55 -12.03
CA PHE A 239 4.57 -6.98 -11.95
C PHE A 239 4.33 -8.06 -10.90
N SER A 240 5.29 -8.97 -10.72
CA SER A 240 5.22 -10.01 -9.69
C SER A 240 5.27 -9.40 -8.30
N GLU A 241 6.17 -8.44 -8.06
CA GLU A 241 6.28 -7.72 -6.79
C GLU A 241 5.00 -6.92 -6.47
N LEU A 242 4.45 -6.17 -7.45
CA LEU A 242 3.20 -5.43 -7.27
C LEU A 242 2.02 -6.36 -6.91
N ARG A 243 1.97 -7.55 -7.52
CA ARG A 243 0.94 -8.55 -7.22
C ARG A 243 1.11 -9.12 -5.81
N ASP A 244 2.33 -9.46 -5.42
CA ASP A 244 2.63 -10.05 -4.13
C ASP A 244 2.37 -9.04 -3.00
N SER A 245 2.74 -7.76 -3.19
CA SER A 245 2.41 -6.67 -2.28
C SER A 245 0.90 -6.53 -2.07
N LYS A 246 0.12 -6.50 -3.16
CA LYS A 246 -1.35 -6.47 -3.10
C LYS A 246 -1.91 -7.69 -2.36
N TRP A 247 -1.38 -8.88 -2.65
CA TRP A 247 -1.82 -10.11 -2.00
C TRP A 247 -1.53 -10.11 -0.50
N GLN A 248 -0.36 -9.63 -0.06
CA GLN A 248 -0.01 -9.50 1.35
C GLN A 248 -0.98 -8.56 2.08
N ILE A 249 -1.30 -7.40 1.50
CA ILE A 249 -2.27 -6.45 2.05
C ILE A 249 -3.66 -7.10 2.13
N ASP A 250 -4.09 -7.76 1.05
CA ASP A 250 -5.39 -8.42 0.99
C ASP A 250 -5.52 -9.57 1.99
N ASN A 251 -4.42 -10.29 2.23
CA ASN A 251 -4.34 -11.35 3.22
C ASN A 251 -4.37 -10.80 4.65
N ASP A 252 -3.58 -9.78 4.98
CA ASP A 252 -3.57 -9.16 6.32
C ASP A 252 -4.97 -8.67 6.74
N MET A 253 -5.79 -8.13 5.82
CA MET A 253 -7.15 -7.71 6.17
C MET A 253 -8.11 -8.87 6.46
N LYS A 254 -7.83 -10.05 5.92
CA LYS A 254 -8.66 -11.25 6.12
C LYS A 254 -8.21 -12.03 7.36
N THR A 255 -6.91 -11.99 7.66
CA THR A 255 -6.31 -12.80 8.72
C THR A 255 -6.06 -12.02 9.99
N THR A 256 -5.99 -10.68 9.98
CA THR A 256 -5.61 -9.89 11.15
C THR A 256 -6.54 -8.69 11.32
N CYS A 257 -6.99 -8.42 12.54
CA CYS A 257 -7.79 -7.24 12.84
C CYS A 257 -6.94 -5.96 12.74
N PHE A 258 -7.45 -4.94 12.05
CA PHE A 258 -6.76 -3.66 11.87
C PHE A 258 -6.44 -2.94 13.20
N ILE A 259 -7.36 -2.98 14.18
CA ILE A 259 -7.26 -2.17 15.40
C ILE A 259 -6.49 -2.91 16.51
N CYS A 260 -6.84 -4.17 16.79
CA CYS A 260 -6.21 -4.93 17.88
C CYS A 260 -5.05 -5.81 17.44
N SER A 261 -4.81 -5.98 16.14
CA SER A 261 -3.75 -6.83 15.58
C SER A 261 -3.81 -8.31 16.02
N ARG A 262 -4.98 -8.80 16.41
CA ARG A 262 -5.24 -10.24 16.67
C ARG A 262 -5.63 -10.97 15.40
N GLU A 263 -5.26 -12.25 15.33
CA GLU A 263 -5.55 -13.12 14.20
C GLU A 263 -7.03 -13.49 14.12
N SER A 264 -7.53 -13.71 12.91
CA SER A 264 -8.93 -14.04 12.63
C SER A 264 -9.35 -15.36 13.25
N TYR A 265 -8.42 -16.31 13.32
CA TYR A 265 -8.61 -17.63 13.92
C TYR A 265 -9.14 -17.57 15.36
N ASP A 266 -8.62 -16.64 16.18
CA ASP A 266 -9.06 -16.46 17.57
C ASP A 266 -10.56 -16.13 17.64
N PHE A 267 -11.03 -15.29 16.73
CA PHE A 267 -12.43 -14.82 16.70
C PHE A 267 -13.39 -15.82 16.08
N GLU A 268 -12.92 -16.61 15.11
CA GLU A 268 -13.72 -17.70 14.53
C GLU A 268 -14.04 -18.77 15.58
N ARG A 269 -13.09 -19.07 16.46
CA ARG A 269 -13.26 -20.11 17.48
C ARG A 269 -14.16 -19.68 18.64
N GLN A 270 -14.14 -18.41 19.03
CA GLN A 270 -14.65 -17.98 20.35
C GLN A 270 -15.64 -16.81 20.31
N ALA A 271 -15.57 -15.93 19.29
CA ALA A 271 -16.25 -14.64 19.30
C ALA A 271 -17.46 -14.55 18.35
N GLY A 272 -17.91 -15.67 17.80
CA GLY A 272 -18.99 -15.69 16.82
C GLY A 272 -18.60 -15.10 15.45
N GLY A 273 -17.31 -15.16 15.10
CA GLY A 273 -16.78 -14.88 13.76
C GLY A 273 -15.96 -13.59 13.66
N PHE A 274 -14.89 -13.65 12.87
CA PHE A 274 -13.99 -12.51 12.61
C PHE A 274 -14.71 -11.32 11.94
N GLU A 275 -15.60 -11.60 10.99
CA GLU A 275 -16.35 -10.54 10.29
C GLU A 275 -17.22 -9.72 11.25
N LYS A 276 -17.85 -10.38 12.24
CA LYS A 276 -18.63 -9.71 13.28
C LYS A 276 -17.74 -8.82 14.14
N HIS A 277 -16.57 -9.32 14.53
CA HIS A 277 -15.58 -8.55 15.29
C HIS A 277 -15.17 -7.28 14.54
N VAL A 278 -14.73 -7.38 13.30
CA VAL A 278 -14.29 -6.22 12.50
C VAL A 278 -15.43 -5.23 12.24
N LYS A 279 -16.66 -5.70 11.94
CA LYS A 279 -17.77 -4.80 11.58
C LYS A 279 -18.45 -4.14 12.77
N GLN A 280 -18.62 -4.87 13.88
CA GLN A 280 -19.43 -4.43 15.03
C GLN A 280 -18.60 -3.97 16.22
N GLU A 281 -17.38 -4.48 16.36
CA GLU A 281 -16.52 -4.23 17.52
C GLU A 281 -15.37 -3.28 17.16
N HIS A 282 -14.55 -3.66 16.19
CA HIS A 282 -13.34 -2.96 15.78
C HIS A 282 -13.45 -2.40 14.36
N ASN A 283 -14.49 -1.60 14.13
CA ASN A 283 -14.66 -0.91 12.86
C ASN A 283 -13.81 0.36 12.84
N GLN A 284 -12.79 0.42 11.98
CA GLN A 284 -11.88 1.58 11.91
C GLN A 284 -12.62 2.91 11.65
N TRP A 285 -13.69 2.90 10.87
CA TRP A 285 -14.44 4.10 10.53
C TRP A 285 -15.23 4.64 11.72
N ALA A 286 -15.66 3.76 12.62
CA ALA A 286 -16.31 4.17 13.85
C ALA A 286 -15.36 4.94 14.79
N TYR A 287 -14.06 4.60 14.79
CA TYR A 287 -13.03 5.38 15.50
C TYR A 287 -12.85 6.76 14.86
N LEU A 288 -12.77 6.83 13.54
CA LEU A 288 -12.69 8.11 12.82
C LEU A 288 -13.88 9.02 13.14
N PHE A 289 -15.10 8.47 13.14
CA PHE A 289 -16.30 9.21 13.49
C PHE A 289 -16.33 9.67 14.95
N PHE A 290 -15.76 8.88 15.85
CA PHE A 290 -15.56 9.29 17.23
C PHE A 290 -14.58 10.47 17.33
N PHE A 291 -13.51 10.50 16.54
CA PHE A 291 -12.59 11.65 16.50
C PHE A 291 -13.25 12.93 15.96
N ILE A 292 -14.08 12.81 14.92
CA ILE A 292 -14.90 13.94 14.42
C ILE A 292 -15.83 14.47 15.51
N HIS A 293 -16.51 13.58 16.22
CA HIS A 293 -17.40 13.95 17.34
C HIS A 293 -16.65 14.70 18.44
N LEU A 294 -15.43 14.27 18.79
CA LEU A 294 -14.59 14.98 19.75
C LEU A 294 -14.19 16.37 19.26
N ASP A 295 -13.87 16.52 17.98
CA ASP A 295 -13.44 17.81 17.37
C ASP A 295 -14.60 18.81 17.26
N GLU A 296 -15.83 18.36 16.99
CA GLU A 296 -17.01 19.21 16.89
C GLU A 296 -17.66 19.53 18.25
N THR A 297 -17.47 18.67 19.25
CA THR A 297 -18.06 18.83 20.58
C THR A 297 -17.23 19.80 21.43
N ARG A 298 -17.90 20.68 22.18
CA ARG A 298 -17.21 21.65 23.05
C ARG A 298 -16.55 20.94 24.23
N PRO A 299 -15.38 21.41 24.71
CA PRO A 299 -14.66 20.74 25.80
C PRO A 299 -15.43 20.54 27.11
N ASN A 300 -16.41 21.39 27.39
CA ASN A 300 -17.25 21.31 28.60
C ASN A 300 -18.36 20.26 28.48
N ASP A 301 -18.71 19.83 27.27
CA ASP A 301 -19.79 18.88 26.99
C ASP A 301 -19.27 17.44 26.91
N TYR A 302 -17.96 17.21 27.10
CA TYR A 302 -17.38 15.86 27.09
C TYR A 302 -17.76 15.05 28.34
N SER A 303 -18.10 13.78 28.14
CA SER A 303 -18.11 12.78 29.20
C SER A 303 -16.70 12.51 29.73
N ALA A 304 -16.60 11.88 30.90
CA ALA A 304 -15.30 11.58 31.53
C ALA A 304 -14.38 10.73 30.64
N LEU A 305 -14.95 9.77 29.89
CA LEU A 305 -14.18 8.91 28.98
C LEU A 305 -13.76 9.66 27.70
N GLU A 306 -14.64 10.51 27.15
CA GLU A 306 -14.30 11.36 26.00
C GLU A 306 -13.18 12.34 26.34
N LEU A 307 -13.26 12.98 27.52
CA LEU A 307 -12.22 13.87 28.01
C LEU A 307 -10.87 13.15 28.21
N TYR A 308 -10.90 11.90 28.68
CA TYR A 308 -9.70 11.08 28.81
C TYR A 308 -9.04 10.85 27.45
N VAL A 309 -9.80 10.39 26.46
CA VAL A 309 -9.26 10.15 25.10
C VAL A 309 -8.78 11.45 24.46
N HIS A 310 -9.55 12.54 24.57
CA HIS A 310 -9.17 13.85 24.04
C HIS A 310 -7.84 14.36 24.65
N LYS A 311 -7.60 14.14 25.95
CA LYS A 311 -6.32 14.48 26.60
C LYS A 311 -5.14 13.64 26.06
N LEU A 312 -5.36 12.38 25.75
CA LEU A 312 -4.33 11.50 25.16
C LEU A 312 -4.03 11.89 23.72
N LEU A 313 -5.06 12.18 22.92
CA LEU A 313 -4.92 12.68 21.54
C LEU A 313 -4.07 13.96 21.50
N LYS A 314 -4.31 14.93 22.41
CA LYS A 314 -3.48 16.14 22.51
C LYS A 314 -2.02 15.88 22.86
N LYS A 315 -1.69 14.74 23.44
CA LYS A 315 -0.33 14.33 23.79
C LYS A 315 0.31 13.43 22.73
N ASN A 316 -0.36 13.17 21.60
CA ASN A 316 0.04 12.16 20.62
C ASN A 316 0.30 10.77 21.25
N ASN A 317 -0.49 10.43 22.28
CA ASN A 317 -0.46 9.13 22.92
C ASN A 317 -1.70 8.34 22.46
N PHE A 318 -1.47 7.15 21.90
CA PHE A 318 -2.48 6.29 21.30
C PHE A 318 -2.72 5.00 22.12
N ASP A 319 -2.33 4.96 23.39
CA ASP A 319 -2.44 3.78 24.27
C ASP A 319 -3.88 3.39 24.60
N PHE A 320 -4.85 4.25 24.27
CA PHE A 320 -6.28 3.94 24.41
C PHE A 320 -6.76 2.88 23.42
N PHE A 321 -6.01 2.60 22.34
CA PHE A 321 -6.37 1.52 21.42
C PHE A 321 -6.19 0.14 22.08
N PRO A 322 -7.07 -0.82 21.78
CA PRO A 322 -7.01 -2.16 22.35
C PRO A 322 -5.98 -3.04 21.61
N LEU A 323 -4.69 -2.70 21.69
CA LEU A 323 -3.63 -3.52 21.11
C LEU A 323 -3.55 -4.92 21.77
N ASN A 324 -3.51 -5.96 20.95
CA ASN A 324 -3.43 -7.38 21.33
C ASN A 324 -4.52 -7.89 22.27
N ARG A 325 -5.62 -7.14 22.44
CA ARG A 325 -6.73 -7.50 23.34
C ARG A 325 -8.08 -7.21 22.68
N ALA A 326 -9.09 -7.99 23.01
CA ALA A 326 -10.45 -7.76 22.54
C ALA A 326 -11.46 -8.22 23.60
N LEU A 327 -12.53 -7.44 23.80
CA LEU A 327 -13.58 -7.76 24.77
C LEU A 327 -14.20 -9.15 24.56
N SER A 328 -14.29 -9.59 23.32
CA SER A 328 -14.82 -10.90 22.94
C SER A 328 -13.91 -12.09 23.30
N LEU A 329 -12.63 -11.83 23.62
CA LEU A 329 -11.62 -12.87 23.92
C LEU A 329 -11.22 -12.92 25.40
N ILE A 330 -11.72 -11.99 26.23
CA ILE A 330 -11.35 -11.86 27.65
C ILE A 330 -11.55 -13.16 28.44
N SER A 331 -12.60 -13.93 28.15
CA SER A 331 -12.86 -15.17 28.89
C SER A 331 -11.74 -16.23 28.74
N GLU A 332 -11.03 -16.24 27.61
CA GLU A 332 -9.87 -17.13 27.45
C GLU A 332 -8.59 -16.54 28.02
N GLU A 333 -8.38 -15.22 27.93
CA GLU A 333 -7.26 -14.55 28.58
C GLU A 333 -7.31 -14.78 30.09
N ASP A 334 -8.45 -14.55 30.73
CA ASP A 334 -8.67 -14.82 32.15
C ASP A 334 -8.39 -16.31 32.49
N SER A 335 -8.89 -17.24 31.66
CA SER A 335 -8.65 -18.68 31.88
C SER A 335 -7.17 -19.05 31.74
N SER A 336 -6.45 -18.40 30.83
CA SER A 336 -5.04 -18.67 30.56
C SER A 336 -4.16 -18.09 31.65
N GLU A 337 -4.49 -16.90 32.13
CA GLU A 337 -3.83 -16.24 33.26
C GLU A 337 -3.99 -17.08 34.54
N VAL A 338 -5.21 -17.56 34.85
CA VAL A 338 -5.43 -18.48 35.99
C VAL A 338 -4.62 -19.78 35.87
N LYS A 339 -4.51 -20.35 34.66
CA LYS A 339 -3.68 -21.54 34.43
C LYS A 339 -2.19 -21.25 34.65
N LEU A 340 -1.72 -20.10 34.18
CA LEU A 340 -0.32 -19.68 34.34
C LEU A 340 0.01 -19.46 35.83
N GLU A 341 -0.86 -18.79 36.58
CA GLU A 341 -0.72 -18.64 38.03
C GLU A 341 -0.68 -20.00 38.74
N THR A 342 -1.57 -20.93 38.35
CA THR A 342 -1.58 -22.28 38.93
C THR A 342 -0.27 -23.02 38.66
N LEU A 343 0.28 -22.92 37.45
CA LEU A 343 1.56 -23.52 37.09
C LEU A 343 2.72 -22.89 37.86
N MET A 344 2.74 -21.56 38.00
CA MET A 344 3.75 -20.87 38.80
C MET A 344 3.74 -21.34 40.25
N ASN A 345 2.54 -21.47 40.85
CA ASN A 345 2.39 -21.98 42.21
C ASN A 345 2.87 -23.44 42.34
N GLN A 346 2.63 -24.29 41.33
CA GLN A 346 3.14 -25.67 41.30
C GLN A 346 4.67 -25.71 41.19
N VAL A 347 5.26 -24.87 40.35
CA VAL A 347 6.72 -24.76 40.20
C VAL A 347 7.34 -24.29 41.51
N GLU A 348 6.77 -23.29 42.18
CA GLU A 348 7.25 -22.80 43.46
C GLU A 348 7.17 -23.88 44.55
N TYR A 349 6.08 -24.64 44.59
CA TYR A 349 5.94 -25.79 45.48
C TYR A 349 7.02 -26.86 45.23
N LEU A 350 7.28 -27.21 43.96
CA LEU A 350 8.31 -28.19 43.60
C LEU A 350 9.71 -27.71 43.98
N VAL A 351 10.05 -26.45 43.74
CA VAL A 351 11.34 -25.86 44.11
C VAL A 351 11.53 -25.87 45.62
N THR A 352 10.49 -25.54 46.38
CA THR A 352 10.53 -25.55 47.85
C THR A 352 10.74 -26.97 48.37
N LYS A 353 9.97 -27.93 47.85
CA LYS A 353 10.11 -29.35 48.21
C LYS A 353 11.49 -29.90 47.87
N MET A 354 12.06 -29.54 46.72
CA MET A 354 13.43 -29.94 46.35
C MET A 354 14.46 -29.39 47.35
N LYS A 355 14.35 -28.12 47.75
CA LYS A 355 15.24 -27.52 48.77
C LYS A 355 15.12 -28.23 50.11
N GLU A 356 13.90 -28.60 50.52
CA GLU A 356 13.68 -29.36 51.75
C GLU A 356 14.28 -30.77 51.71
N GLU A 357 14.13 -31.47 50.58
CA GLU A 357 14.73 -32.79 50.36
C GLU A 357 16.26 -32.74 50.33
N GLU A 358 16.86 -31.72 49.70
CA GLU A 358 18.31 -31.49 49.75
C GLU A 358 18.79 -31.20 51.17
N ALA A 359 18.10 -30.33 51.91
CA ALA A 359 18.41 -30.05 53.30
C ALA A 359 18.26 -31.31 54.18
N ALA A 360 17.26 -32.16 53.91
CA ALA A 360 17.09 -33.43 54.61
C ALA A 360 18.25 -34.41 54.33
N LYS A 361 18.69 -34.52 53.07
CA LYS A 361 19.86 -35.34 52.70
C LYS A 361 21.14 -34.84 53.37
N GLU A 362 21.35 -33.53 53.44
CA GLU A 362 22.50 -32.97 54.14
C GLU A 362 22.44 -33.23 55.66
N ARG A 363 21.25 -33.11 56.27
CA ARG A 363 21.05 -33.50 57.69
C ARG A 363 21.38 -34.97 57.92
N GLU A 364 21.00 -35.87 57.01
CA GLU A 364 21.28 -37.30 57.12
C GLU A 364 22.79 -37.59 57.00
N LYS A 365 23.49 -36.95 56.06
CA LYS A 365 24.95 -37.05 55.92
C LYS A 365 25.66 -36.55 57.18
N GLU A 366 25.23 -35.44 57.75
CA GLU A 366 25.81 -34.89 58.98
C GLU A 366 25.65 -35.86 60.16
N LYS A 367 24.47 -36.48 60.26
CA LYS A 367 24.17 -37.49 61.29
C LYS A 367 25.07 -38.73 61.13
N GLN A 368 25.31 -39.19 59.91
CA GLN A 368 26.27 -40.27 59.63
C GLN A 368 27.70 -39.88 60.03
N ARG A 369 28.14 -38.66 59.68
CA ARG A 369 29.46 -38.15 60.07
C ARG A 369 29.64 -38.12 61.60
N GLN A 370 28.61 -37.72 62.35
CA GLN A 370 28.63 -37.73 63.82
C GLN A 370 28.77 -39.14 64.38
N LEU A 371 27.98 -40.10 63.87
CA LEU A 371 28.04 -41.50 64.29
C LEU A 371 29.42 -42.13 64.01
N GLU A 372 30.01 -41.85 62.84
CA GLU A 372 31.36 -42.30 62.52
C GLU A 372 32.43 -41.70 63.44
N TRP A 373 32.29 -40.43 63.80
CA TRP A 373 33.19 -39.75 64.74
C TRP A 373 33.10 -40.37 66.15
N GLU A 374 31.89 -40.62 66.65
CA GLU A 374 31.67 -41.29 67.94
C GLU A 374 32.26 -42.70 67.97
N ALA A 375 32.10 -43.47 66.90
CA ALA A 375 32.66 -44.81 66.78
C ALA A 375 34.20 -44.81 66.81
N LYS A 376 34.83 -43.86 66.11
CA LYS A 376 36.30 -43.67 66.14
C LYS A 376 36.80 -43.27 67.52
N HIS A 377 36.09 -42.39 68.23
CA HIS A 377 36.47 -41.99 69.60
C HIS A 377 36.32 -43.13 70.62
N LYS A 378 35.25 -43.94 70.52
CA LYS A 378 35.10 -45.15 71.34
C LYS A 378 36.24 -46.16 71.13
N GLN A 379 36.63 -46.42 69.88
CA GLN A 379 37.76 -47.32 69.59
C GLN A 379 39.11 -46.77 70.08
N LYS A 380 39.30 -45.45 70.10
CA LYS A 380 40.53 -44.83 70.59
C LYS A 380 40.64 -44.90 72.12
N SER A 381 39.52 -44.75 72.83
CA SER A 381 39.41 -44.91 74.29
C SER A 381 39.65 -46.35 74.75
N SER A 382 39.22 -47.36 74.00
CA SER A 382 39.49 -48.76 74.34
C SER A 382 40.94 -49.18 74.09
N ARG A 383 41.63 -48.52 73.16
CA ARG A 383 43.05 -48.79 72.82
C ARG A 383 44.08 -48.11 73.75
N SER A 384 43.65 -47.18 74.60
CA SER A 384 44.52 -46.50 75.57
C SER A 384 44.44 -47.10 76.98
N SER A 385 43.71 -48.21 77.14
CA SER A 385 43.46 -48.89 78.43
C SER A 385 44.11 -50.29 78.52
N ASP A 386 44.87 -50.67 77.49
CA ASP A 386 45.86 -51.76 77.48
C ASP A 386 47.26 -51.13 77.35
#